data_AF-A0A179RXJ3-F1
#
_entry.id   AF-A0A179RXJ3-F1
#
_cell.length_a   1.000
_cell.length_b   1.000
_cell.length_c   1.000
_cell.angle_alpha   90.00
_cell.angle_beta   90.00
_cell.angle_gamma   90.00
#
_symmetry.space_group_name_H-M   'P 1'
#
loop_
_entity.id
_entity.type
_entity.pdbx_description
1 polymer ?
#
loop_
_entity_poly.entity_id
_entity_poly.type
_entity_poly.pdbx_seq_one_letter_code
_entity_poly.pdbx_strand_id
1 'polypeptide(L)'
;MSTRQLYRFTATAGPWVAGYRHDPAAGTIALTPEEAELDLLAGTIVPDGTPTGPIAVPGAVVVTDRVAAIRGARDYDFTVAELVAFLAGSTLGDELRGTLRDGVAPDRDTLAKLSAALDAAVVLLRAGIATRAPASALADKADAGANANIRSLEGLTTPLSLAQGGTGGRTADGARAALGLPLVPGDPGLPEAVAALYDAWVSGLPVWTGDGPVPVARGRYYRQGAGGPPVQAQ
;
A
#
# COMPACT_ATOMS: atom_id res chain seq x y z
N MET A 1 -31.53 -7.66 0.37
CA MET A 1 -32.05 -6.30 0.09
C MET A 1 -31.17 -5.34 0.85
N SER A 2 -30.31 -4.60 0.17
CA SER A 2 -29.44 -3.61 0.81
C SER A 2 -30.28 -2.46 1.37
N THR A 3 -29.97 -2.01 2.59
CA THR A 3 -30.69 -0.93 3.27
C THR A 3 -30.36 0.40 2.59
N ARG A 4 -31.39 1.22 2.29
CA ARG A 4 -31.18 2.55 1.71
C ARG A 4 -30.68 3.54 2.77
N GLN A 5 -29.70 4.35 2.40
CA GLN A 5 -29.09 5.41 3.21
C GLN A 5 -29.41 6.78 2.57
N LEU A 6 -29.37 7.83 3.40
CA LEU A 6 -29.64 9.19 2.95
C LEU A 6 -28.35 9.89 2.50
N TYR A 7 -28.37 10.48 1.32
CA TYR A 7 -27.27 11.23 0.74
C TYR A 7 -27.71 12.65 0.40
N ARG A 8 -26.85 13.63 0.66
CA ARG A 8 -27.08 15.05 0.33
C ARG A 8 -26.46 15.38 -1.02
N PHE A 9 -27.17 16.14 -1.84
CA PHE A 9 -26.65 16.66 -3.09
C PHE A 9 -25.58 17.73 -2.85
N THR A 10 -24.54 17.73 -3.67
CA THR A 10 -23.51 18.78 -3.66
C THR A 10 -23.80 19.84 -4.73
N ALA A 11 -23.02 20.92 -4.73
CA ALA A 11 -23.10 21.95 -5.77
C ALA A 11 -22.72 21.45 -7.17
N THR A 12 -22.12 20.26 -7.29
CA THR A 12 -21.76 19.65 -8.59
C THR A 12 -22.82 18.69 -9.11
N ALA A 13 -23.90 18.45 -8.35
CA ALA A 13 -25.00 17.58 -8.75
C ALA A 13 -25.71 18.12 -10.00
N GLY A 14 -25.74 17.29 -11.05
CA GLY A 14 -26.48 17.57 -12.27
C GLY A 14 -27.99 17.31 -12.13
N PRO A 15 -28.75 17.36 -13.25
CA PRO A 15 -30.19 17.06 -13.25
C PRO A 15 -30.51 15.56 -13.03
N TRP A 16 -29.51 14.69 -12.99
CA TRP A 16 -29.64 13.25 -12.75
C TRP A 16 -28.55 12.79 -11.77
N VAL A 17 -28.95 11.98 -10.79
CA VAL A 17 -28.09 11.38 -9.76
C VAL A 17 -28.55 9.94 -9.55
N ALA A 18 -27.65 8.96 -9.64
CA ALA A 18 -27.92 7.53 -9.53
C ALA A 18 -29.04 7.02 -10.46
N GLY A 19 -29.19 7.62 -11.65
CA GLY A 19 -30.26 7.29 -12.60
C GLY A 19 -31.64 7.88 -12.25
N TYR A 20 -31.76 8.59 -11.13
CA TYR A 20 -32.98 9.30 -10.74
C TYR A 20 -32.88 10.78 -11.12
N ARG A 21 -34.03 11.38 -11.48
CA ARG A 21 -34.09 12.81 -11.79
C ARG A 21 -33.94 13.60 -10.50
N HIS A 22 -32.95 14.49 -10.44
CA HIS A 22 -32.71 15.38 -9.31
C HIS A 22 -33.82 16.44 -9.28
N ASP A 23 -34.57 16.47 -8.18
CA ASP A 23 -35.45 17.58 -7.85
C ASP A 23 -34.64 18.63 -7.08
N PRO A 24 -34.38 19.82 -7.66
CA PRO A 24 -33.55 20.85 -7.02
C PRO A 24 -34.16 21.41 -5.73
N ALA A 25 -35.43 21.11 -5.43
CA ALA A 25 -36.05 21.44 -4.14
C ALA A 25 -35.76 20.41 -3.04
N ALA A 26 -35.39 19.18 -3.41
CA ALA A 26 -35.04 18.12 -2.47
C ALA A 26 -33.53 18.20 -2.16
N GLY A 27 -33.16 18.40 -0.88
CA GLY A 27 -31.76 18.47 -0.48
C GLY A 27 -31.05 17.11 -0.38
N THR A 28 -31.80 16.00 -0.46
CA THR A 28 -31.30 14.64 -0.22
C THR A 28 -31.97 13.58 -1.10
N ILE A 29 -31.31 12.42 -1.22
CA ILE A 29 -31.79 11.23 -1.93
C ILE A 29 -31.52 9.96 -1.11
N ALA A 30 -32.45 9.01 -1.13
CA ALA A 30 -32.30 7.72 -0.46
C ALA A 30 -31.87 6.65 -1.46
N LEU A 31 -30.65 6.14 -1.32
CA LEU A 31 -30.03 5.18 -2.25
C LEU A 31 -29.46 3.99 -1.46
N THR A 32 -29.39 2.81 -2.04
CA THR A 32 -28.53 1.77 -1.47
C THR A 32 -27.06 2.16 -1.67
N PRO A 33 -26.12 1.62 -0.87
CA PRO A 33 -24.70 1.90 -1.05
C PRO A 33 -24.21 1.63 -2.49
N GLU A 34 -24.76 0.61 -3.13
CA GLU A 34 -24.45 0.24 -4.51
C GLU A 34 -25.03 1.25 -5.52
N GLU A 35 -26.22 1.79 -5.28
CA GLU A 35 -26.81 2.86 -6.11
C GLU A 35 -26.03 4.18 -5.96
N ALA A 36 -25.49 4.47 -4.77
CA ALA A 36 -24.79 5.72 -4.45
C ALA A 36 -23.31 5.74 -4.86
N GLU A 37 -22.72 4.59 -5.19
CA GLU A 37 -21.28 4.40 -5.36
C GLU A 37 -20.66 5.35 -6.40
N LEU A 38 -21.32 5.46 -7.56
CA LEU A 38 -20.84 6.30 -8.67
C LEU A 38 -20.93 7.80 -8.36
N ASP A 39 -22.00 8.23 -7.71
CA ASP A 39 -22.26 9.62 -7.37
C ASP A 39 -21.43 10.11 -6.16
N LEU A 40 -21.12 9.20 -5.23
CA LEU A 40 -20.14 9.46 -4.16
C LEU A 40 -18.74 9.69 -4.74
N LEU A 41 -18.33 8.89 -5.74
CA LEU A 41 -17.03 9.03 -6.40
C LEU A 41 -16.96 10.30 -7.27
N ALA A 42 -18.05 10.63 -7.97
CA ALA A 42 -18.16 11.87 -8.74
C ALA A 42 -18.28 13.12 -7.85
N GLY A 43 -18.51 12.94 -6.55
CA GLY A 43 -18.72 14.02 -5.59
C GLY A 43 -20.02 14.79 -5.83
N THR A 44 -20.99 14.21 -6.54
CA THR A 44 -22.33 14.78 -6.77
C THR A 44 -23.23 14.59 -5.55
N ILE A 45 -22.93 13.59 -4.71
CA ILE A 45 -23.56 13.40 -3.41
C ILE A 45 -22.53 13.14 -2.30
N VAL A 46 -22.94 13.38 -1.07
CA VAL A 46 -22.20 13.01 0.15
C VAL A 46 -23.13 12.32 1.15
N PRO A 47 -22.65 11.40 1.99
CA PRO A 47 -23.48 10.79 3.02
C PRO A 47 -24.02 11.86 3.97
N ASP A 48 -25.32 11.90 4.21
CA ASP A 48 -25.93 12.82 5.19
C ASP A 48 -25.84 12.18 6.58
N GLY A 49 -24.60 12.03 7.08
CA GLY A 49 -24.25 11.33 8.32
C GLY A 49 -22.89 10.59 8.24
N THR A 50 -22.48 9.92 9.32
CA THR A 50 -21.25 9.10 9.33
C THR A 50 -21.47 7.81 8.54
N PRO A 51 -20.76 7.56 7.41
CA PRO A 51 -20.97 6.35 6.63
C PRO A 51 -20.54 5.11 7.44
N THR A 52 -21.50 4.26 7.79
CA THR A 52 -21.25 2.97 8.45
C THR A 52 -21.17 1.86 7.40
N GLY A 53 -20.07 1.84 6.66
CA GLY A 53 -19.77 0.73 5.75
C GLY A 53 -18.52 0.97 4.93
N PRO A 54 -17.74 -0.09 4.59
CA PRO A 54 -16.65 0.04 3.64
C PRO A 54 -17.21 0.48 2.29
N ILE A 55 -16.62 1.52 1.71
CA ILE A 55 -16.83 1.89 0.30
C ILE A 55 -16.28 0.73 -0.51
N ALA A 56 -17.15 -0.01 -1.20
CA ALA A 56 -16.72 -1.05 -2.12
C ALA A 56 -15.94 -0.37 -3.26
N VAL A 57 -14.75 -0.88 -3.55
CA VAL A 57 -14.02 -0.49 -4.76
C VAL A 57 -14.59 -1.36 -5.88
N PRO A 58 -15.14 -0.78 -6.96
CA PRO A 58 -15.71 -1.59 -8.02
C PRO A 58 -14.62 -2.45 -8.66
N GLY A 59 -14.95 -3.73 -8.88
CA GLY A 59 -14.06 -4.67 -9.55
C GLY A 59 -13.77 -4.23 -10.99
N ALA A 60 -12.68 -4.76 -11.57
CA ALA A 60 -12.39 -4.52 -12.98
C ALA A 60 -13.54 -5.04 -13.85
N VAL A 61 -14.02 -4.22 -14.79
CA VAL A 61 -15.01 -4.64 -15.78
C VAL A 61 -14.38 -5.72 -16.65
N VAL A 62 -14.98 -6.90 -16.69
CA VAL A 62 -14.53 -8.04 -17.47
C VAL A 62 -15.42 -8.25 -18.69
N VAL A 63 -14.89 -8.95 -19.69
CA VAL A 63 -15.56 -9.15 -21.00
C VAL A 63 -16.90 -9.88 -20.92
N THR A 64 -17.16 -10.59 -19.81
CA THR A 64 -18.42 -11.29 -19.53
C THR A 64 -19.47 -10.41 -18.86
N ASP A 65 -19.11 -9.20 -18.45
CA ASP A 65 -20.05 -8.30 -17.78
C ASP A 65 -21.16 -7.89 -18.73
N ARG A 66 -22.37 -7.80 -18.18
CA ARG A 66 -23.59 -7.45 -18.90
C ARG A 66 -23.80 -5.94 -18.85
N VAL A 67 -24.10 -5.36 -20.00
CA VAL A 67 -24.49 -3.96 -20.15
C VAL A 67 -25.97 -3.94 -20.49
N ALA A 68 -26.78 -3.51 -19.52
CA ALA A 68 -28.19 -3.24 -19.72
C ALA A 68 -28.39 -1.76 -20.08
N ALA A 69 -29.00 -1.49 -21.23
CA ALA A 69 -29.35 -0.15 -21.66
C ALA A 69 -30.83 -0.09 -22.04
N ILE A 70 -31.56 0.91 -21.53
CA ILE A 70 -32.97 1.11 -21.84
C ILE A 70 -33.10 2.37 -22.69
N ARG A 71 -33.68 2.26 -23.89
CA ARG A 71 -34.01 3.43 -24.72
C ARG A 71 -35.43 3.32 -25.25
N GLY A 72 -36.31 4.19 -24.76
CA GLY A 72 -37.74 4.13 -25.05
C GLY A 72 -38.37 2.90 -24.38
N ALA A 73 -39.09 2.08 -25.14
CA ALA A 73 -39.73 0.85 -24.65
C ALA A 73 -38.90 -0.42 -24.96
N ARG A 74 -37.61 -0.27 -25.29
CA ARG A 74 -36.74 -1.40 -25.60
C ARG A 74 -35.58 -1.50 -24.62
N ASP A 75 -35.40 -2.72 -24.13
CA ASP A 75 -34.29 -3.13 -23.29
C ASP A 75 -33.24 -3.79 -24.18
N TYR A 76 -32.01 -3.30 -24.09
CA TYR A 76 -30.85 -3.87 -24.74
C TYR A 76 -29.99 -4.50 -23.66
N ASP A 77 -29.72 -5.80 -23.79
CA ASP A 77 -28.86 -6.56 -22.88
C ASP A 77 -27.80 -7.28 -23.72
N PHE A 78 -26.55 -6.84 -23.59
CA PHE A 78 -25.41 -7.40 -24.31
C PHE A 78 -24.17 -7.43 -23.41
N THR A 79 -23.26 -8.35 -23.67
CA THR A 79 -21.97 -8.43 -22.98
C THR A 79 -20.99 -7.39 -23.49
N VAL A 80 -20.01 -7.03 -22.66
CA VAL A 80 -18.89 -6.16 -23.07
C VAL A 80 -18.16 -6.76 -24.28
N ALA A 81 -18.01 -8.08 -24.37
CA ALA A 81 -17.45 -8.76 -25.54
C ALA A 81 -18.28 -8.55 -26.81
N GLU A 82 -19.61 -8.67 -26.73
CA GLU A 82 -20.51 -8.47 -27.88
C GLU A 82 -20.49 -7.02 -28.36
N LEU A 83 -20.42 -6.07 -27.43
CA LEU A 83 -20.26 -4.65 -27.75
C LEU A 83 -18.94 -4.38 -28.46
N VAL A 84 -17.83 -4.94 -27.95
CA VAL A 84 -16.51 -4.81 -28.58
C VAL A 84 -16.51 -5.46 -29.97
N ALA A 85 -17.14 -6.62 -30.14
CA ALA A 85 -17.28 -7.29 -31.43
C ALA A 85 -18.16 -6.49 -32.41
N PHE A 86 -19.24 -5.88 -31.92
CA PHE A 86 -20.10 -5.00 -32.69
C PHE A 86 -19.38 -3.73 -33.15
N LEU A 87 -18.56 -3.13 -32.29
CA LEU A 87 -17.73 -1.96 -32.60
C LEU A 87 -16.54 -2.30 -33.51
N ALA A 88 -15.97 -3.50 -33.37
CA ALA A 88 -14.89 -4.01 -34.23
C ALA A 88 -15.40 -4.49 -35.60
N GLY A 89 -16.71 -4.71 -35.74
CA GLY A 89 -17.38 -5.03 -36.99
C GLY A 89 -17.38 -3.85 -37.95
N SER A 90 -16.51 -3.92 -38.97
CA SER A 90 -16.37 -2.94 -40.08
C SER A 90 -17.67 -2.50 -40.77
N THR A 91 -18.78 -3.23 -40.62
CA THR A 91 -20.03 -2.98 -41.37
C THR A 91 -20.67 -1.64 -41.04
N LEU A 92 -20.70 -1.21 -39.77
CA LEU A 92 -21.31 0.07 -39.40
C LEU A 92 -20.50 1.25 -39.96
N GLY A 93 -19.17 1.15 -39.88
CA GLY A 93 -18.26 2.17 -40.41
C GLY A 93 -18.30 2.24 -41.93
N ASP A 94 -18.49 1.11 -42.60
CA ASP A 94 -18.63 1.01 -44.05
C ASP A 94 -20.02 1.47 -44.53
N GLU A 95 -21.11 1.15 -43.82
CA GLU A 95 -22.48 1.65 -44.06
C GLU A 95 -22.56 3.17 -43.93
N LEU A 96 -21.98 3.74 -42.86
CA LEU A 96 -21.91 5.20 -42.65
C LEU A 96 -21.07 5.90 -43.72
N ARG A 97 -19.94 5.32 -44.13
CA ARG A 97 -19.12 5.86 -45.23
C ARG A 97 -19.83 5.79 -46.57
N GLY A 98 -20.62 4.75 -46.82
CA GLY A 98 -21.46 4.62 -48.01
C GLY A 98 -22.56 5.69 -48.04
N THR A 99 -23.37 5.78 -46.99
CA THR A 99 -24.46 6.77 -46.89
C THR A 99 -23.97 8.21 -47.00
N LEU A 100 -22.86 8.56 -46.34
CA LEU A 100 -22.26 9.90 -46.44
C LEU A 100 -21.69 10.22 -47.83
N ARG A 101 -21.12 9.24 -48.55
CA ARG A 101 -20.59 9.43 -49.92
C ARG A 101 -21.70 9.58 -50.96
N ASP A 102 -22.81 8.87 -50.77
CA ASP A 102 -23.93 8.88 -51.70
C ASP A 102 -24.91 10.04 -51.45
N GLY A 103 -24.62 10.91 -50.47
CA GLY A 103 -25.49 12.03 -50.10
C GLY A 103 -26.84 11.61 -49.52
N VAL A 104 -26.97 10.34 -49.13
CA VAL A 104 -28.19 9.77 -48.55
C VAL A 104 -28.09 9.88 -47.03
N ALA A 105 -29.07 10.54 -46.41
CA ALA A 105 -29.12 10.62 -44.96
C ALA A 105 -29.17 9.19 -44.36
N PRO A 106 -28.25 8.83 -43.44
CA PRO A 106 -28.28 7.53 -42.79
C PRO A 106 -29.63 7.33 -42.10
N ASP A 107 -30.17 6.13 -42.21
CA ASP A 107 -31.46 5.81 -41.63
C ASP A 107 -31.39 5.89 -40.08
N ARG A 108 -32.57 5.94 -39.47
CA ARG A 108 -32.72 6.14 -38.02
C ARG A 108 -32.12 4.99 -37.20
N ASP A 109 -32.06 3.78 -37.74
CA ASP A 109 -31.50 2.60 -37.07
C ASP A 109 -29.96 2.68 -37.06
N THR A 110 -29.36 3.09 -38.19
CA THR A 110 -27.93 3.37 -38.31
C THR A 110 -27.48 4.47 -37.34
N LEU A 111 -28.24 5.56 -37.23
CA LEU A 111 -27.96 6.63 -36.27
C LEU A 111 -28.12 6.18 -34.80
N ALA A 112 -29.09 5.30 -34.52
CA ALA A 112 -29.29 4.77 -33.17
C ALA A 112 -28.15 3.83 -32.74
N LYS A 113 -27.67 2.99 -33.66
CA LYS A 113 -26.50 2.13 -33.44
C LYS A 113 -25.24 2.93 -33.20
N LEU A 114 -25.01 4.00 -33.97
CA LEU A 114 -23.86 4.89 -33.78
C LEU A 114 -23.91 5.61 -32.43
N SER A 115 -25.09 6.08 -32.01
CA SER A 115 -25.28 6.69 -30.70
C SER A 115 -24.96 5.70 -29.57
N ALA A 116 -25.48 4.47 -29.63
CA ALA A 116 -25.22 3.45 -28.61
C ALA A 116 -23.74 3.03 -28.57
N ALA A 117 -23.11 2.93 -29.75
CA ALA A 117 -21.69 2.68 -29.89
C ALA A 117 -20.82 3.76 -29.24
N LEU A 118 -21.19 5.03 -29.43
CA LEU A 118 -20.48 6.17 -28.84
C LEU A 118 -20.65 6.21 -27.31
N ASP A 119 -21.87 5.98 -26.81
CA ASP A 119 -22.17 5.94 -25.38
C ASP A 119 -21.35 4.84 -24.68
N ALA A 120 -21.29 3.66 -25.31
CA ALA A 120 -20.47 2.54 -24.87
C ALA A 120 -18.97 2.84 -24.85
N ALA A 121 -18.44 3.45 -25.91
CA ALA A 121 -17.04 3.83 -25.99
C ALA A 121 -16.66 4.85 -24.90
N VAL A 122 -17.56 5.80 -24.59
CA VAL A 122 -17.37 6.77 -23.50
C VAL A 122 -17.31 6.06 -22.15
N VAL A 123 -18.18 5.07 -21.89
CA VAL A 123 -18.16 4.29 -20.65
C VAL A 123 -16.84 3.51 -20.50
N LEU A 124 -16.38 2.83 -21.56
CA LEU A 124 -15.12 2.10 -21.55
C LEU A 124 -13.90 3.01 -21.36
N LEU A 125 -13.90 4.17 -22.01
CA LEU A 125 -12.83 5.16 -21.85
C LEU A 125 -12.77 5.68 -20.40
N ARG A 126 -13.93 5.93 -19.79
CA ARG A 126 -14.04 6.36 -18.38
C ARG A 126 -13.55 5.28 -17.43
N ALA A 127 -13.91 4.02 -17.64
CA ALA A 127 -13.41 2.89 -16.85
C ALA A 127 -11.89 2.72 -16.99
N GLY A 128 -11.36 2.88 -18.21
CA GLY A 128 -9.92 2.86 -18.48
C GLY A 128 -9.15 4.01 -17.82
N ILE A 129 -9.77 5.20 -17.68
CA ILE A 129 -9.19 6.33 -16.97
C ILE A 129 -9.27 6.12 -15.44
N ALA A 130 -10.39 5.60 -14.93
CA ALA A 130 -10.57 5.34 -13.50
C ALA A 130 -9.62 4.27 -12.96
N THR A 131 -9.22 3.31 -13.80
CA THR A 131 -8.24 2.27 -13.46
C THR A 131 -6.79 2.74 -13.56
N ARG A 132 -6.53 3.87 -14.22
CA ARG A 132 -5.21 4.51 -14.15
C ARG A 132 -5.09 5.22 -12.81
N ALA A 133 -4.10 4.82 -12.02
CA ALA A 133 -3.78 5.55 -10.80
C ALA A 133 -3.55 7.04 -11.13
N PRO A 134 -4.14 7.97 -10.36
CA PRO A 134 -3.99 9.40 -10.62
C PRO A 134 -2.51 9.77 -10.56
N ALA A 135 -2.10 10.79 -11.32
CA ALA A 135 -0.70 11.22 -11.38
C ALA A 135 -0.11 11.49 -9.99
N SER A 136 -0.92 11.91 -9.02
CA SER A 136 -0.54 12.05 -7.60
C SER A 136 -0.22 10.71 -6.92
N ALA A 137 -1.03 9.67 -7.15
CA ALA A 137 -0.77 8.33 -6.62
C ALA A 137 0.44 7.65 -7.26
N LEU A 138 0.88 8.11 -8.44
CA LEU A 138 2.17 7.74 -9.03
C LEU A 138 3.32 8.62 -8.52
N ALA A 139 3.08 9.92 -8.34
CA ALA A 139 4.09 10.85 -7.83
C ALA A 139 4.59 10.42 -6.44
N ASP A 140 3.69 9.96 -5.57
CA ASP A 140 4.05 9.48 -4.23
C ASP A 140 4.76 8.11 -4.23
N LYS A 141 4.73 7.40 -5.36
CA LYS A 141 5.42 6.10 -5.53
C LYS A 141 6.74 6.23 -6.28
N ALA A 142 7.00 7.37 -6.92
CA ALA A 142 8.16 7.60 -7.78
C ALA A 142 9.15 8.64 -7.25
N ASP A 143 8.92 9.21 -6.06
CA ASP A 143 9.98 9.84 -5.25
C ASP A 143 10.64 8.76 -4.35
N ALA A 144 11.55 7.94 -4.88
CA ALA A 144 13.00 8.19 -4.92
C ALA A 144 13.75 7.96 -3.59
N GLY A 145 13.66 6.77 -3.00
CA GLY A 145 14.58 6.31 -1.93
C GLY A 145 14.47 7.04 -0.59
N ALA A 146 13.62 8.05 -0.50
CA ALA A 146 13.27 8.73 0.74
C ALA A 146 12.18 7.94 1.46
N ASN A 147 12.57 6.86 2.13
CA ASN A 147 11.71 5.99 2.95
C ASN A 147 11.16 6.67 4.22
N ALA A 148 11.06 8.00 4.24
CA ALA A 148 10.70 8.79 5.42
C ALA A 148 9.24 8.60 5.85
N ASN A 149 8.37 8.12 4.96
CA ASN A 149 6.97 7.84 5.22
C ASN A 149 6.70 6.39 5.65
N ILE A 150 7.71 5.51 5.75
CA ILE A 150 7.54 4.17 6.30
C ILE A 150 7.25 4.30 7.80
N ARG A 151 6.04 3.88 8.21
CA ARG A 151 5.60 3.91 9.61
C ARG A 151 5.70 2.56 10.33
N SER A 152 5.82 1.45 9.60
CA SER A 152 5.95 0.10 10.16
C SER A 152 6.74 -0.83 9.23
N LEU A 153 7.52 -1.75 9.81
CA LEU A 153 8.30 -2.82 9.16
C LEU A 153 8.07 -4.19 9.85
N GLU A 154 6.85 -4.46 10.30
CA GLU A 154 6.50 -5.67 11.09
C GLU A 154 6.79 -7.01 10.39
N GLY A 155 6.89 -7.04 9.06
CA GLY A 155 7.23 -8.25 8.28
C GLY A 155 8.72 -8.60 8.23
N LEU A 156 9.61 -7.71 8.71
CA LEU A 156 11.05 -7.92 8.62
C LEU A 156 11.54 -8.84 9.74
N THR A 157 11.45 -10.15 9.52
CA THR A 157 11.91 -11.13 10.51
C THR A 157 13.42 -11.30 10.51
N THR A 158 14.13 -10.92 9.44
CA THR A 158 15.60 -11.03 9.31
C THR A 158 16.26 -9.66 9.29
N PRO A 159 17.26 -9.37 10.14
CA PRO A 159 17.97 -8.10 10.12
C PRO A 159 18.58 -7.82 8.75
N LEU A 160 18.53 -6.56 8.33
CA LEU A 160 19.32 -6.09 7.20
C LEU A 160 20.81 -6.15 7.56
N SER A 161 21.61 -6.72 6.67
CA SER A 161 23.07 -6.73 6.80
C SER A 161 23.65 -5.32 6.71
N LEU A 162 24.90 -5.15 7.12
CA LEU A 162 25.62 -3.87 6.97
C LEU A 162 25.71 -3.43 5.50
N ALA A 163 25.95 -4.37 4.59
CA ALA A 163 26.03 -4.10 3.15
C ALA A 163 24.69 -3.61 2.57
N GLN A 164 23.58 -3.90 3.24
CA GLN A 164 22.24 -3.44 2.90
C GLN A 164 21.84 -2.17 3.65
N GLY A 165 22.74 -1.57 4.45
CA GLY A 165 22.47 -0.37 5.25
C GLY A 165 21.77 -0.64 6.59
N GLY A 166 21.72 -1.88 7.04
CA GLY A 166 21.20 -2.25 8.37
C GLY A 166 22.29 -2.31 9.44
N THR A 167 21.94 -2.84 10.62
CA THR A 167 22.87 -3.08 11.74
C THR A 167 23.32 -4.54 11.85
N GLY A 168 22.75 -5.46 11.07
CA GLY A 168 23.06 -6.89 11.13
C GLY A 168 22.52 -7.65 12.35
N GLY A 169 21.90 -6.98 13.33
CA GLY A 169 21.41 -7.59 14.58
C GLY A 169 19.94 -7.30 14.86
N ARG A 170 19.23 -8.25 15.52
CA ARG A 170 17.85 -8.06 16.04
C ARG A 170 17.82 -7.37 17.40
N THR A 171 18.94 -7.39 18.09
CA THR A 171 19.09 -6.94 19.48
C THR A 171 20.21 -5.90 19.54
N ALA A 172 20.23 -5.08 20.59
CA ALA A 172 21.18 -3.98 20.72
C ALA A 172 22.64 -4.47 20.86
N ASP A 173 22.85 -5.61 21.53
CA ASP A 173 24.14 -6.29 21.64
C ASP A 173 24.59 -6.85 20.29
N GLY A 174 23.71 -7.54 19.56
CA GLY A 174 23.99 -8.11 18.24
C GLY A 174 24.31 -7.02 17.21
N ALA A 175 23.59 -5.90 17.25
CA ALA A 175 23.88 -4.73 16.42
C ALA A 175 25.26 -4.13 16.70
N ARG A 176 25.65 -4.04 17.98
CA ARG A 176 26.97 -3.52 18.37
C ARG A 176 28.10 -4.45 17.98
N ALA A 177 27.92 -5.75 18.20
CA ALA A 177 28.89 -6.77 17.77
C ALA A 177 29.10 -6.72 16.25
N ALA A 178 28.02 -6.63 15.47
CA ALA A 178 28.09 -6.49 14.01
C ALA A 178 28.81 -5.21 13.57
N LEU A 179 28.59 -4.10 14.28
CA LEU A 179 29.26 -2.81 14.02
C LEU A 179 30.70 -2.73 14.57
N GLY A 180 31.19 -3.77 15.28
CA GLY A 180 32.50 -3.74 15.93
C GLY A 180 32.61 -2.72 17.08
N LEU A 181 31.47 -2.37 17.69
CA LEU A 181 31.42 -1.42 18.80
C LEU A 181 31.73 -2.12 20.14
N PRO A 182 32.32 -1.40 21.11
CA PRO A 182 32.60 -1.96 22.42
C PRO A 182 31.31 -2.36 23.16
N LEU A 183 31.46 -3.37 24.01
CA LEU A 183 30.42 -3.77 24.96
C LEU A 183 30.20 -2.65 25.99
N VAL A 184 28.96 -2.49 26.46
CA VAL A 184 28.58 -1.52 27.50
C VAL A 184 27.91 -2.22 28.67
N PRO A 185 27.81 -1.57 29.84
CA PRO A 185 27.10 -2.12 30.98
C PRO A 185 25.67 -2.55 30.59
N GLY A 186 25.34 -3.82 30.83
CA GLY A 186 24.06 -4.43 30.47
C GLY A 186 24.10 -5.34 29.24
N ASP A 187 25.20 -5.39 28.48
CA ASP A 187 25.35 -6.41 27.45
C ASP A 187 25.52 -7.81 28.06
N PRO A 188 24.86 -8.82 27.48
CA PRO A 188 25.03 -10.19 27.95
C PRO A 188 26.46 -10.69 27.77
N GLY A 189 27.25 -10.16 26.83
CA GLY A 189 28.64 -10.55 26.59
C GLY A 189 29.70 -9.80 27.42
N LEU A 190 29.31 -8.76 28.16
CA LEU A 190 30.24 -7.96 28.96
C LEU A 190 30.80 -8.76 30.16
N PRO A 191 30.00 -9.52 30.93
CA PRO A 191 30.52 -10.35 32.03
C PRO A 191 31.60 -11.33 31.59
N GLU A 192 31.44 -12.00 30.45
CA GLU A 192 32.41 -12.96 29.91
C GLU A 192 33.68 -12.25 29.46
N ALA A 193 33.56 -11.10 28.80
CA ALA A 193 34.71 -10.31 28.38
C ALA A 193 35.51 -9.81 29.59
N VAL A 194 34.83 -9.35 30.64
CA VAL A 194 35.46 -8.91 31.91
C VAL A 194 36.10 -10.09 32.63
N ALA A 195 35.45 -11.25 32.68
CA ALA A 195 36.01 -12.46 33.26
C ALA A 195 37.29 -12.91 32.53
N ALA A 196 37.28 -12.91 31.19
CA ALA A 196 38.46 -13.26 30.38
C ALA A 196 39.62 -12.26 30.60
N LEU A 197 39.32 -10.97 30.71
CA LEU A 197 40.31 -9.94 31.06
C LEU A 197 40.88 -10.16 32.46
N TYR A 198 40.03 -10.46 33.42
CA TYR A 198 40.45 -10.77 34.79
C TYR A 198 41.34 -12.01 34.84
N ASP A 199 40.95 -13.10 34.17
CA ASP A 199 41.72 -14.34 34.11
C ASP A 199 43.07 -14.15 33.40
N ALA A 200 43.10 -13.38 32.31
CA ALA A 200 44.34 -13.03 31.62
C ALA A 200 45.27 -12.20 32.51
N TRP A 201 44.72 -11.22 33.24
CA TRP A 201 45.48 -10.42 34.20
C TRP A 201 46.02 -11.28 35.34
N VAL A 202 45.18 -12.09 35.99
CA VAL A 202 45.58 -13.00 37.08
C VAL A 202 46.63 -14.01 36.63
N SER A 203 46.49 -14.55 35.41
CA SER A 203 47.46 -15.51 34.85
C SER A 203 48.83 -14.88 34.57
N GLY A 204 48.89 -13.58 34.35
CA GLY A 204 50.14 -12.84 34.16
C GLY A 204 50.86 -12.44 35.45
N LEU A 205 50.26 -12.64 36.63
CA LEU A 205 50.86 -12.25 37.90
C LEU A 205 51.97 -13.22 38.35
N PRO A 206 53.07 -12.72 38.95
CA PRO A 206 54.09 -13.56 39.56
C PRO A 206 53.48 -14.43 40.67
N VAL A 207 53.91 -15.69 40.73
CA VAL A 207 53.45 -16.65 41.75
C VAL A 207 54.46 -16.69 42.89
N TRP A 208 53.98 -16.50 44.13
CA TRP A 208 54.76 -16.70 45.35
C TRP A 208 54.35 -18.01 46.01
N THR A 209 55.32 -18.86 46.33
CA THR A 209 55.07 -20.19 46.91
C THR A 209 54.98 -20.19 48.43
N GLY A 210 55.19 -19.04 49.08
CA GLY A 210 55.22 -18.93 50.55
C GLY A 210 56.62 -18.91 51.15
N ASP A 211 57.64 -19.28 50.36
CA ASP A 211 59.03 -19.29 50.79
C ASP A 211 59.77 -18.03 50.35
N GLY A 212 60.49 -17.40 51.28
CA GLY A 212 61.32 -16.23 51.00
C GLY A 212 60.54 -14.92 50.79
N PRO A 213 61.25 -13.84 50.41
CA PRO A 213 60.64 -12.52 50.21
C PRO A 213 59.65 -12.54 49.04
N VAL A 214 58.58 -11.76 49.16
CA VAL A 214 57.56 -11.59 48.10
C VAL A 214 58.25 -11.17 46.79
N PRO A 215 57.92 -11.79 45.65
CA PRO A 215 58.66 -11.62 44.39
C PRO A 215 58.37 -10.30 43.67
N VAL A 216 57.68 -9.37 44.32
CA VAL A 216 57.26 -8.08 43.75
C VAL A 216 57.44 -6.96 44.75
N ALA A 217 57.62 -5.74 44.26
CA ALA A 217 57.69 -4.54 45.09
C ALA A 217 56.35 -4.25 45.79
N ARG A 218 56.42 -3.55 46.92
CA ARG A 218 55.25 -3.03 47.65
C ARG A 218 54.26 -2.33 46.72
N GLY A 219 52.97 -2.62 46.89
CA GLY A 219 51.88 -2.08 46.07
C GLY A 219 51.61 -2.83 44.77
N ARG A 220 52.46 -3.78 44.35
CA ARG A 220 52.22 -4.66 43.19
C ARG A 220 51.45 -5.91 43.61
N TYR A 221 50.72 -6.49 42.66
CA TYR A 221 49.97 -7.73 42.86
C TYR A 221 50.82 -8.96 42.51
N TYR A 222 50.60 -10.05 43.24
CA TYR A 222 51.15 -11.38 42.98
C TYR A 222 50.09 -12.43 43.31
N ARG A 223 50.34 -13.70 42.98
CA ARG A 223 49.46 -14.83 43.33
C ARG A 223 50.05 -15.65 44.46
N GLN A 224 49.23 -16.02 45.45
CA GLN A 224 49.65 -16.91 46.52
C GLN A 224 49.44 -18.38 46.09
N GLY A 225 50.50 -19.03 45.60
CA GLY A 225 50.45 -20.38 45.06
C GLY A 225 49.84 -20.51 43.66
N ALA A 226 49.98 -21.71 43.08
CA ALA A 226 49.40 -22.03 41.77
C ALA A 226 47.87 -22.18 41.89
N GLY A 227 47.13 -21.14 41.51
CA GLY A 227 45.66 -21.09 41.54
C GLY A 227 45.08 -20.24 42.66
N GLY A 228 45.92 -19.68 43.54
CA GLY A 228 45.44 -18.78 44.59
C GLY A 228 45.07 -17.38 44.07
N PRO A 229 44.30 -16.61 44.86
CA PRO A 229 43.82 -15.30 44.46
C PRO A 229 44.98 -14.29 44.31
N PRO A 230 44.77 -13.22 43.53
CA PRO A 230 45.69 -12.09 43.50
C PRO A 230 45.72 -11.38 44.86
N VAL A 231 46.93 -11.14 45.38
CA VAL A 231 47.21 -10.47 46.65
C VAL A 231 48.12 -9.27 46.38
N GLN A 232 47.85 -8.13 47.03
CA GLN A 232 48.72 -6.95 46.93
C GLN A 232 49.85 -7.05 47.96
N ALA A 233 51.10 -6.84 47.52
CA ALA A 233 52.26 -6.79 48.41
C ALA A 233 52.15 -5.57 49.35
N GLN A 234 52.12 -5.83 50.66
CA GLN A 234 51.95 -4.82 51.70
C GLN A 234 53.22 -4.03 52.01
#